data_AF-A0A382E844-F1
#
_entry.id   AF-A0A382E844-F1
#
_cell.length_a   1.000
_cell.length_b   1.000
_cell.length_c   1.000
_cell.angle_alpha   90.00
_cell.angle_beta   90.00
_cell.angle_gamma   90.00
#
_symmetry.space_group_name_H-M   'P 1'
#
loop_
_entity.id
_entity.type
_entity.pdbx_description
1 polymer ?
#
loop_
_entity_poly.entity_id
_entity_poly.type
_entity_poly.pdbx_seq_one_letter_code
_entity_poly.pdbx_strand_id
1 'polypeptide(L)'
;MVFDFFKKKKKEEEFRIEDLVLSKLKTGFMVDYDMKTYIVAAYNKYQWDEGGVTDEWELKSGNEIWYLERTQEDGEVEWSLCRKLPISELQGDIAGEIVRNEDPPEVVTFQGKQFSFEEDNVGEFFKGGSGEALSFVAWDYEDEAEEQFLTIE
;
A
#
# COMPACT_ATOMS: atom_id res chain seq x y z
N MET A 1 19.25 -2.83 49.60
CA MET A 1 20.49 -2.99 48.82
C MET A 1 20.23 -2.54 47.40
N VAL A 2 21.28 -2.05 46.77
CA VAL A 2 21.36 -1.35 45.49
C VAL A 2 21.00 -2.28 44.33
N PHE A 3 20.24 -1.71 43.38
CA PHE A 3 20.03 -2.05 41.97
C PHE A 3 20.76 -3.27 41.38
N ASP A 4 20.06 -4.02 40.53
CA ASP A 4 20.65 -4.33 39.24
C ASP A 4 19.66 -4.15 38.08
N PHE A 5 19.97 -3.13 37.28
CA PHE A 5 19.14 -2.50 36.27
C PHE A 5 19.75 -2.83 34.91
N PHE A 6 19.77 -4.11 34.54
CA PHE A 6 20.28 -4.55 33.24
C PHE A 6 19.21 -4.38 32.14
N LYS A 7 18.88 -3.12 31.83
CA LYS A 7 18.37 -2.78 30.50
C LYS A 7 19.55 -2.96 29.54
N LYS A 8 19.60 -4.09 28.82
CA LYS A 8 20.41 -4.20 27.60
C LYS A 8 20.05 -2.99 26.73
N LYS A 9 20.96 -2.04 26.58
CA LYS A 9 20.85 -1.04 25.52
C LYS A 9 20.74 -1.84 24.22
N LYS A 10 19.61 -1.73 23.51
CA LYS A 10 19.58 -2.11 22.10
C LYS A 10 20.73 -1.33 21.47
N LYS A 11 21.71 -2.05 20.94
CA LYS A 11 22.78 -1.46 20.15
C LYS A 11 22.03 -0.85 18.96
N GLU A 12 21.93 0.48 18.93
CA GLU A 12 21.40 1.16 17.75
C GLU A 12 22.32 0.74 16.60
N GLU A 13 21.79 0.01 15.63
CA GLU A 13 22.52 -0.27 14.41
C GLU A 13 22.87 1.07 13.79
N GLU A 14 24.18 1.31 13.61
CA GLU A 14 24.64 2.49 12.90
C GLU A 14 24.11 2.44 11.48
N PHE A 15 23.27 3.42 11.12
CA PHE A 15 22.72 3.57 9.79
C PHE A 15 23.86 3.78 8.79
N ARG A 16 23.85 3.00 7.70
CA ARG A 16 24.87 3.07 6.66
C ARG A 16 24.28 3.58 5.36
N ILE A 17 25.15 4.04 4.46
CA ILE A 17 24.71 4.55 3.14
C ILE A 17 24.02 3.43 2.35
N GLU A 18 24.49 2.18 2.47
CA GLU A 18 23.84 1.01 1.88
C GLU A 18 22.45 0.69 2.44
N ASP A 19 22.02 1.35 3.52
CA ASP A 19 20.67 1.26 4.05
C ASP A 19 19.70 2.27 3.40
N LEU A 20 20.18 3.15 2.52
CA LEU A 20 19.36 4.09 1.73
C LEU A 20 18.68 3.38 0.55
N VAL A 21 17.84 2.41 0.86
CA VAL A 21 16.98 1.69 -0.11
C VAL A 21 15.53 1.72 0.35
N LEU A 22 14.58 1.70 -0.59
CA LEU A 22 13.16 1.87 -0.30
C LEU A 22 12.61 0.83 0.69
N SER A 23 13.03 -0.43 0.56
CA SER A 23 12.59 -1.52 1.47
C SER A 23 13.05 -1.38 2.92
N LYS A 24 13.94 -0.42 3.22
CA LYS A 24 14.43 -0.11 4.58
C LYS A 24 13.87 1.19 5.13
N LEU A 25 12.90 1.82 4.47
CA LEU A 25 12.26 3.03 4.95
C LEU A 25 11.60 2.79 6.32
N LYS A 26 11.75 3.77 7.21
CA LYS A 26 11.19 3.77 8.56
C LYS A 26 10.38 5.03 8.77
N THR A 27 9.38 4.96 9.66
CA THR A 27 8.61 6.13 10.08
C THR A 27 9.54 7.27 10.52
N GLY A 28 9.31 8.47 10.00
CA GLY A 28 10.14 9.66 10.22
C GLY A 28 11.27 9.87 9.19
N PHE A 29 11.55 8.89 8.31
CA PHE A 29 12.48 9.10 7.20
C PHE A 29 11.88 10.06 6.17
N MET A 30 12.76 10.75 5.43
CA MET A 30 12.37 11.63 4.34
C MET A 30 12.66 10.97 2.99
N VAL A 31 11.73 11.11 2.06
CA VAL A 31 11.83 10.63 0.68
C VAL A 31 11.60 11.81 -0.24
N ASP A 32 12.54 12.07 -1.15
CA ASP A 32 12.38 13.08 -2.20
C ASP A 32 11.89 12.40 -3.49
N TYR A 33 10.76 12.87 -4.01
CA TYR A 33 10.19 12.40 -5.27
C TYR A 33 9.55 13.57 -6.00
N ASP A 34 9.83 13.68 -7.30
CA ASP A 34 9.35 14.76 -8.19
C ASP A 34 9.50 16.18 -7.58
N MET A 35 10.72 16.48 -7.12
CA MET A 35 11.08 17.76 -6.46
C MET A 35 10.28 18.09 -5.18
N LYS A 36 9.62 17.08 -4.59
CA LYS A 36 8.85 17.23 -3.35
C LYS A 36 9.34 16.24 -2.30
N THR A 37 9.51 16.74 -1.08
CA THR A 37 9.90 15.93 0.09
C THR A 37 8.66 15.41 0.80
N TYR A 38 8.66 14.12 1.08
CA TYR A 38 7.65 13.41 1.87
C TYR A 38 8.29 12.85 3.14
N ILE A 39 7.50 12.74 4.20
CA ILE A 39 7.88 12.03 5.42
C ILE A 39 7.14 10.70 5.45
N VAL A 40 7.85 9.62 5.72
CA VAL A 40 7.27 8.30 5.98
C VAL A 40 6.48 8.38 7.27
N ALA A 41 5.16 8.40 7.18
CA ALA A 41 4.26 8.59 8.32
C ALA A 41 3.85 7.26 8.98
N ALA A 42 3.73 6.20 8.19
CA ALA A 42 3.36 4.87 8.65
C ALA A 42 4.00 3.79 7.77
N TYR A 43 3.97 2.57 8.28
CA TYR A 43 4.29 1.36 7.54
C TYR A 43 3.16 0.37 7.84
N ASN A 44 2.50 -0.13 6.81
CA ASN A 44 1.41 -1.09 6.88
C ASN A 44 1.80 -2.35 6.12
N LYS A 45 1.03 -3.41 6.30
CA LYS A 45 1.30 -4.70 5.67
C LYS A 45 0.01 -5.37 5.24
N TYR A 46 0.03 -5.96 4.06
CA TYR A 46 -1.03 -6.82 3.55
C TYR A 46 -0.53 -8.27 3.50
N GLN A 47 -1.40 -9.21 3.85
CA GLN A 47 -1.19 -10.63 3.67
C GLN A 47 -2.35 -11.18 2.85
N TRP A 48 -2.03 -11.75 1.69
CA TRP A 48 -3.02 -12.24 0.74
C TRP A 48 -3.26 -13.74 0.95
N ASP A 49 -4.51 -14.18 0.79
CA ASP A 49 -4.92 -15.57 1.03
C ASP A 49 -4.28 -16.54 0.02
N GLU A 50 -4.05 -16.10 -1.22
CA GLU A 50 -3.36 -16.87 -2.27
C GLU A 50 -1.85 -17.04 -1.99
N GLY A 51 -1.34 -16.29 -1.01
CA GLY A 51 0.07 -16.16 -0.71
C GLY A 51 0.62 -14.81 -1.14
N GLY A 52 1.84 -14.51 -0.70
CA GLY A 52 2.42 -13.19 -0.95
C GLY A 52 2.15 -12.18 0.16
N VAL A 53 2.87 -11.06 0.07
CA VAL A 53 2.88 -9.98 1.05
C VAL A 53 3.11 -8.68 0.30
N THR A 54 2.33 -7.66 0.66
CA THR A 54 2.60 -6.28 0.24
C THR A 54 3.03 -5.46 1.45
N ASP A 55 4.20 -4.83 1.33
CA ASP A 55 4.68 -3.81 2.26
C ASP A 55 4.19 -2.44 1.77
N GLU A 56 3.55 -1.65 2.64
CA GLU A 56 3.05 -0.31 2.27
C GLU A 56 3.66 0.76 3.17
N TRP A 57 4.17 1.86 2.61
CA TRP A 57 4.64 3.04 3.34
C TRP A 57 3.76 4.26 3.02
N GLU A 58 3.13 4.84 4.05
CA GLU A 58 2.41 6.12 3.92
C GLU A 58 3.41 7.27 3.82
N LEU A 59 3.44 7.98 2.69
CA LEU A 59 4.28 9.14 2.42
C LEU A 59 3.44 10.43 2.51
N LYS A 60 3.78 11.32 3.44
CA LYS A 60 3.00 12.56 3.69
C LYS A 60 3.78 13.82 3.37
N SER A 61 3.12 14.76 2.71
CA SER A 61 3.64 16.10 2.46
C SER A 61 2.51 17.14 2.45
N GLY A 62 2.36 17.86 3.55
CA GLY A 62 1.21 18.73 3.78
C GLY A 62 -0.08 17.91 3.91
N ASN A 63 -1.06 18.18 3.03
CA ASN A 63 -2.33 17.45 2.98
C ASN A 63 -2.31 16.27 2.00
N GLU A 64 -1.20 16.06 1.29
CA GLU A 64 -1.06 14.98 0.33
C GLU A 64 -0.52 13.73 1.00
N ILE A 65 -1.13 12.59 0.66
CA ILE A 65 -0.74 11.26 1.13
C ILE A 65 -0.60 10.37 -0.09
N TRP A 66 0.58 9.79 -0.26
CA TRP A 66 0.84 8.70 -1.19
C TRP A 66 1.13 7.43 -0.41
N TYR A 67 0.94 6.29 -1.05
CA TYR A 67 1.21 4.97 -0.53
C TYR A 67 2.23 4.35 -1.48
N LEU A 68 3.44 4.12 -0.97
CA LEU A 68 4.46 3.38 -1.70
C LEU A 68 4.27 1.92 -1.34
N GLU A 69 3.99 1.09 -2.31
CA GLU A 69 3.74 -0.33 -2.11
C GLU A 69 4.87 -1.14 -2.73
N ARG A 70 5.17 -2.27 -2.09
CA ARG A 70 6.11 -3.26 -2.58
C ARG A 70 5.47 -4.63 -2.48
N THR A 71 5.18 -5.22 -3.63
CA THR A 71 4.69 -6.59 -3.73
C THR A 71 5.85 -7.52 -4.04
N GLN A 72 5.82 -8.72 -3.48
CA GLN A 72 6.79 -9.76 -3.77
C GLN A 72 6.08 -11.09 -4.03
N GLU A 73 6.12 -11.50 -5.29
CA GLU A 73 5.47 -12.70 -5.79
C GLU A 73 6.41 -13.42 -6.76
N ASP A 74 6.47 -14.76 -6.67
CA ASP A 74 7.28 -15.63 -7.54
C ASP A 74 8.76 -15.23 -7.75
N GLY A 75 9.32 -14.49 -6.78
CA GLY A 75 10.71 -14.02 -6.81
C GLY A 75 10.90 -12.68 -7.53
N GLU A 76 9.83 -12.12 -8.10
CA GLU A 76 9.78 -10.77 -8.63
C GLU A 76 9.39 -9.77 -7.54
N VAL A 77 9.85 -8.54 -7.67
CA VAL A 77 9.56 -7.46 -6.73
C VAL A 77 9.08 -6.28 -7.53
N GLU A 78 7.83 -5.92 -7.32
CA GLU A 78 7.20 -4.77 -7.93
C GLU A 78 7.08 -3.63 -6.93
N TRP A 79 7.11 -2.41 -7.45
CA TRP A 79 6.89 -1.19 -6.68
C TRP A 79 5.86 -0.32 -7.38
N SER A 80 4.84 0.08 -6.63
CA SER A 80 3.80 0.99 -7.10
C SER A 80 3.69 2.19 -6.18
N LEU A 81 3.21 3.31 -6.72
CA LEU A 81 2.99 4.54 -5.97
C LEU A 81 1.55 5.01 -6.18
N CYS A 82 0.76 4.90 -5.11
CA CYS A 82 -0.69 4.97 -5.16
C CYS A 82 -1.22 6.12 -4.31
N ARG A 83 -2.45 6.56 -4.59
CA ARG A 83 -3.18 7.47 -3.72
C ARG A 83 -4.63 7.02 -3.62
N LYS A 84 -5.22 7.19 -2.43
CA LYS A 84 -6.64 6.88 -2.24
C LYS A 84 -7.51 7.88 -2.97
N LEU A 85 -8.47 7.35 -3.72
CA LEU A 85 -9.50 8.10 -4.40
C LEU A 85 -10.86 7.69 -3.82
N PRO A 86 -11.81 8.62 -3.64
CA PRO A 86 -13.16 8.24 -3.28
C PRO A 86 -13.81 7.49 -4.46
N ILE A 87 -14.49 6.36 -4.17
CA ILE A 87 -15.16 5.54 -5.20
C ILE A 87 -16.12 6.34 -6.10
N SER A 88 -16.66 7.45 -5.61
CA SER A 88 -17.52 8.38 -6.35
C SER A 88 -16.83 9.10 -7.51
N GLU A 89 -15.50 9.05 -7.62
CA GLU A 89 -14.77 9.56 -8.78
C GLU A 89 -14.80 8.61 -9.98
N LEU A 90 -15.15 7.33 -9.77
CA LEU A 90 -15.44 6.40 -10.86
C LEU A 90 -16.78 6.75 -11.51
N GLN A 91 -16.85 6.60 -12.83
CA GLN A 91 -18.11 6.82 -13.56
C GLN A 91 -19.07 5.65 -13.32
N GLY A 92 -20.30 5.97 -12.95
CA GLY A 92 -21.37 4.99 -12.72
C GLY A 92 -21.67 4.74 -11.25
N ASP A 93 -22.52 3.75 -10.99
CA ASP A 93 -22.93 3.33 -9.64
C ASP A 93 -22.17 2.05 -9.25
N ILE A 94 -20.85 2.18 -9.05
CA ILE A 94 -19.97 1.03 -8.78
C ILE A 94 -20.37 0.34 -7.48
N ALA A 95 -20.59 1.12 -6.41
CA ALA A 95 -21.00 0.57 -5.11
C ALA A 95 -22.35 -0.16 -5.20
N GLY A 96 -23.32 0.39 -5.95
CA GLY A 96 -24.60 -0.28 -6.15
C GLY A 96 -24.48 -1.53 -7.00
N GLU A 97 -23.56 -1.61 -7.95
CA GLU A 97 -23.29 -2.82 -8.73
C GLU A 97 -22.76 -3.94 -7.84
N ILE A 98 -21.73 -3.66 -7.04
CA ILE A 98 -21.17 -4.60 -6.06
C ILE A 98 -22.25 -5.12 -5.11
N VAL A 99 -23.11 -4.24 -4.60
CA VAL A 99 -24.21 -4.66 -3.70
C VAL A 99 -25.24 -5.54 -4.40
N ARG A 100 -25.50 -5.32 -5.69
CA ARG A 100 -26.52 -6.07 -6.45
C ARG A 100 -26.02 -7.42 -6.93
N ASN A 101 -24.75 -7.49 -7.33
CA ASN A 101 -24.18 -8.64 -8.01
C ASN A 101 -23.18 -9.42 -7.17
N GLU A 102 -22.76 -8.89 -6.02
CA GLU A 102 -21.64 -9.37 -5.19
C GLU A 102 -20.25 -9.18 -5.84
N ASP A 103 -20.22 -8.71 -7.09
CA ASP A 103 -19.02 -8.44 -7.88
C ASP A 103 -19.06 -7.02 -8.49
N PRO A 104 -17.89 -6.40 -8.73
CA PRO A 104 -17.82 -5.10 -9.39
C PRO A 104 -18.00 -5.24 -10.92
N PRO A 105 -18.14 -4.13 -11.66
CA PRO A 105 -18.15 -4.17 -13.12
C PRO A 105 -16.82 -4.66 -13.68
N GLU A 106 -16.86 -5.39 -14.80
CA GLU A 106 -15.68 -5.82 -15.59
C GLU A 106 -14.83 -4.67 -16.11
N VAL A 107 -15.42 -3.48 -16.28
CA VAL A 107 -14.73 -2.29 -16.74
C VAL A 107 -15.17 -1.10 -15.91
N VAL A 108 -14.20 -0.37 -15.37
CA VAL A 108 -14.43 0.91 -14.68
C VAL A 108 -13.86 2.05 -15.51
N THR A 109 -14.40 3.24 -15.32
CA THR A 109 -13.93 4.45 -16.02
C THR A 109 -13.60 5.53 -15.03
N PHE A 110 -12.36 6.01 -15.06
CA PHE A 110 -11.86 7.10 -14.25
C PHE A 110 -11.32 8.21 -15.15
N GLN A 111 -11.83 9.43 -15.00
CA GLN A 111 -11.41 10.60 -15.81
C GLN A 111 -11.44 10.37 -17.33
N GLY A 112 -12.35 9.50 -17.81
CA GLY A 112 -12.50 9.18 -19.23
C GLY A 112 -11.55 8.10 -19.76
N LYS A 113 -10.70 7.53 -18.90
CA LYS A 113 -9.86 6.37 -19.19
C LYS A 113 -10.53 5.10 -18.68
N GLN A 114 -10.47 4.04 -19.47
CA GLN A 114 -11.03 2.73 -19.12
C GLN A 114 -9.96 1.86 -18.47
N PHE A 115 -10.38 1.08 -17.48
CA PHE A 115 -9.57 0.06 -16.82
C PHE A 115 -10.38 -1.24 -16.81
N SER A 116 -9.75 -2.34 -17.19
CA SER A 116 -10.36 -3.67 -17.27
C SER A 116 -10.03 -4.45 -16.01
N PHE A 117 -10.97 -5.24 -15.53
CA PHE A 117 -10.76 -6.14 -14.40
C PHE A 117 -9.69 -7.16 -14.74
N GLU A 118 -8.73 -7.36 -13.84
CA GLU A 118 -7.66 -8.34 -13.97
C GLU A 118 -7.80 -9.46 -12.94
N GLU A 119 -7.92 -9.10 -11.66
CA GLU A 119 -8.00 -10.07 -10.57
C GLU A 119 -8.78 -9.59 -9.36
N ASP A 120 -9.29 -10.55 -8.59
CA ASP A 120 -9.85 -10.35 -7.27
C ASP A 120 -9.01 -11.08 -6.22
N ASN A 121 -8.78 -10.39 -5.10
CA ASN A 121 -7.93 -10.85 -4.03
C ASN A 121 -8.66 -10.75 -2.70
N VAL A 122 -8.40 -11.71 -1.80
CA VAL A 122 -8.83 -11.65 -0.40
C VAL A 122 -7.59 -11.56 0.46
N GLY A 123 -7.62 -10.70 1.46
CA GLY A 123 -6.47 -10.53 2.34
C GLY A 123 -6.78 -9.93 3.69
N GLU A 124 -5.72 -9.82 4.48
CA GLU A 124 -5.69 -9.21 5.80
C GLU A 124 -4.79 -7.97 5.79
N PHE A 125 -5.34 -6.83 6.19
CA PHE A 125 -4.61 -5.58 6.36
C PHE A 125 -4.17 -5.38 7.82
N PHE A 126 -2.88 -5.09 8.00
CA PHE A 126 -2.23 -4.85 9.29
C PHE A 126 -1.71 -3.42 9.36
N LYS A 127 -2.50 -2.55 9.99
CA LYS A 127 -2.09 -1.16 10.24
C LYS A 127 -0.88 -1.09 11.16
N GLY A 128 0.15 -0.33 10.77
CA GLY A 128 1.40 -0.26 11.54
C GLY A 128 2.28 -1.51 11.44
N GLY A 129 1.97 -2.44 10.52
CA GLY A 129 2.73 -3.66 10.27
C GLY A 129 2.64 -4.72 11.37
N SER A 130 1.77 -4.52 12.36
CA SER A 130 1.50 -5.49 13.44
C SER A 130 0.20 -5.15 14.15
N GLY A 131 -0.50 -6.16 14.68
CA GLY A 131 -1.70 -5.95 15.50
C GLY A 131 -2.90 -6.73 14.99
N GLU A 132 -4.08 -6.12 15.13
CA GLU A 132 -5.36 -6.66 14.67
C GLU A 132 -5.44 -6.59 13.15
N ALA A 133 -5.78 -7.73 12.54
CA ALA A 133 -6.02 -7.86 11.11
C ALA A 133 -7.42 -7.36 10.75
N LEU A 134 -7.54 -6.66 9.62
CA LEU A 134 -8.81 -6.35 8.99
C LEU A 134 -8.91 -7.14 7.69
N SER A 135 -9.86 -8.06 7.62
CA SER A 135 -10.14 -8.78 6.37
C SER A 135 -10.82 -7.87 5.37
N PHE A 136 -10.42 -7.97 4.10
CA PHE A 136 -10.96 -7.19 3.00
C PHE A 136 -10.92 -8.00 1.70
N VAL A 137 -11.63 -7.49 0.70
CA VAL A 137 -11.59 -7.98 -0.69
C VAL A 137 -11.05 -6.82 -1.53
N ALA A 138 -10.14 -7.12 -2.44
CA ALA A 138 -9.62 -6.18 -3.43
C ALA A 138 -10.03 -6.64 -4.83
N TRP A 139 -10.35 -5.69 -5.69
CA TRP A 139 -10.51 -5.91 -7.12
C TRP A 139 -9.57 -4.99 -7.87
N ASP A 140 -8.68 -5.58 -8.64
CA ASP A 140 -7.61 -4.88 -9.36
C ASP A 140 -7.98 -4.72 -10.84
N TYR A 141 -7.67 -3.53 -11.34
CA TYR A 141 -7.98 -3.12 -12.69
C TYR A 141 -6.79 -2.45 -13.33
N GLU A 142 -6.52 -2.73 -14.60
CA GLU A 142 -5.43 -2.14 -15.34
C GLU A 142 -5.91 -1.43 -16.61
N ASP A 143 -5.14 -0.42 -17.02
CA ASP A 143 -5.34 0.17 -18.34
C ASP A 143 -4.72 -0.69 -19.45
N GLU A 144 -5.10 -0.43 -20.70
CA GLU A 144 -4.59 -1.17 -21.86
C GLU A 144 -3.05 -1.15 -22.00
N ALA A 145 -2.38 -0.16 -21.39
CA ALA A 145 -0.93 -0.03 -21.43
C ALA A 145 -0.20 -0.68 -20.25
N GLU A 146 -0.92 -1.20 -19.24
CA GLU A 146 -0.36 -1.76 -17.99
C GLU A 146 0.57 -0.74 -17.28
N GLU A 147 0.27 0.56 -17.41
CA GLU A 147 1.03 1.66 -16.79
C GLU A 147 0.29 2.28 -15.60
N GLN A 148 -1.03 2.09 -15.54
CA GLN A 148 -1.89 2.61 -14.49
C GLN A 148 -2.86 1.54 -14.06
N PHE A 149 -3.08 1.46 -12.76
CA PHE A 149 -4.05 0.56 -12.17
C PHE A 149 -5.00 1.29 -11.22
N LEU A 150 -6.09 0.62 -10.91
CA LEU A 150 -7.04 0.99 -9.87
C LEU A 150 -7.36 -0.25 -9.04
N THR A 151 -7.28 -0.12 -7.72
CA THR A 151 -7.73 -1.14 -6.78
C THR A 151 -8.96 -0.63 -6.06
N ILE A 152 -10.01 -1.45 -5.99
CA ILE A 152 -11.19 -1.20 -5.15
C ILE A 152 -11.10 -2.12 -3.94
N GLU A 153 -11.06 -1.55 -2.73
CA GLU A 153 -10.94 -2.24 -1.42
C GLU A 153 -12.04 -1.81 -0.42
#